data_AF-A0A2S4ZXG1-F1
#
_entry.id   AF-A0A2S4ZXG1-F1
#
_cell.length_a   1.000
_cell.length_b   1.000
_cell.length_c   1.000
_cell.angle_alpha   90.00
_cell.angle_beta   90.00
_cell.angle_gamma   90.00
#
_symmetry.space_group_name_H-M   'P 1'
#
loop_
_entity.id
_entity.type
_entity.pdbx_description
1 polymer ?
#
loop_
_entity_poly.entity_id
_entity_poly.type
_entity_poly.pdbx_seq_one_letter_code
_entity_poly.pdbx_strand_id
1 'polypeptide(L)'
;MENFKLDQPIFIYDNVTDTYNDIRNGMFEVNLPVGVFNSRFSLRFKDNTLNVEQNTISDAIQINHIQNDNSLLIINKSLNTIVEKVILYTILGQPISNWKIENQDQQNIKIPIKNLRSGIYIVKLQTSNEEVSKKVIVLDK
;
A
#
# COMPACT_ATOMS: atom_id res chain seq x y z
N MET A 1 -9.04 10.54 27.68
CA MET A 1 -9.16 9.32 26.84
C MET A 1 -8.02 8.39 27.20
N GLU A 2 -8.26 7.43 28.09
CA GLU A 2 -7.18 6.74 28.83
C GLU A 2 -6.79 5.36 28.27
N ASN A 3 -7.42 4.90 27.17
CA ASN A 3 -7.26 3.53 26.66
C ASN A 3 -6.98 3.42 25.15
N PHE A 4 -6.61 4.52 24.47
CA PHE A 4 -6.25 4.50 23.05
C PHE A 4 -4.76 4.78 22.87
N LYS A 5 -4.11 4.08 21.94
CA LYS A 5 -2.74 4.40 21.53
C LYS A 5 -2.69 5.85 21.05
N LEU A 6 -1.62 6.59 21.34
CA LEU A 6 -1.48 8.02 21.01
C LEU A 6 -1.64 8.31 19.51
N ASP A 7 -1.37 7.35 18.65
CA ASP A 7 -1.40 7.45 17.19
C ASP A 7 -2.68 6.90 16.54
N GLN A 8 -3.55 6.19 17.28
CA GLN A 8 -4.77 5.60 16.75
C GLN A 8 -5.82 6.65 16.32
N PRO A 9 -6.05 6.91 15.02
CA PRO A 9 -7.05 7.90 14.61
C PRO A 9 -8.47 7.52 15.11
N ILE A 10 -9.26 8.52 15.48
CA ILE A 10 -10.63 8.35 16.01
C ILE A 10 -11.52 9.43 15.38
N PHE A 11 -12.58 9.00 14.71
CA PHE A 11 -13.50 9.88 14.00
C PHE A 11 -14.96 9.58 14.36
N ILE A 12 -15.80 10.62 14.30
CA ILE A 12 -17.24 10.47 14.11
C ILE A 12 -17.53 10.59 12.62
N TYR A 13 -18.02 9.51 12.02
CA TYR A 13 -18.51 9.51 10.65
C TYR A 13 -19.99 9.86 10.61
N ASP A 14 -20.36 10.91 9.88
CA ASP A 14 -21.75 11.29 9.58
C ASP A 14 -22.14 10.77 8.19
N ASN A 15 -22.98 9.74 8.16
CA ASN A 15 -23.47 9.05 6.96
C ASN A 15 -24.41 9.92 6.10
N VAL A 16 -24.92 11.05 6.62
CA VAL A 16 -25.77 11.96 5.84
C VAL A 16 -24.93 12.94 5.04
N THR A 17 -23.86 13.46 5.62
CA THR A 17 -22.94 14.40 4.96
C THR A 17 -21.76 13.71 4.29
N ASP A 18 -21.57 12.41 4.54
CA ASP A 18 -20.42 11.61 4.10
C ASP A 18 -19.09 12.19 4.58
N THR A 19 -19.03 12.61 5.85
CA THR A 19 -17.83 13.26 6.42
C THR A 19 -17.29 12.51 7.63
N TYR A 20 -15.96 12.48 7.73
CA TYR A 20 -15.23 12.02 8.91
C TYR A 20 -14.80 13.24 9.73
N ASN A 21 -15.14 13.25 11.02
CA ASN A 21 -14.83 14.36 11.93
C ASN A 21 -13.84 13.86 12.99
N ASP A 22 -12.61 14.38 12.97
CA ASP A 22 -11.56 14.02 13.95
C ASP A 22 -11.94 14.54 15.34
N ILE A 23 -11.99 13.63 16.32
CA ILE A 23 -12.33 13.95 17.71
C ILE A 23 -11.16 13.81 18.68
N ARG A 24 -9.93 13.68 18.16
CA ARG A 24 -8.71 13.62 18.99
C ARG A 24 -8.21 15.02 19.36
N ASN A 25 -8.37 15.96 18.45
CA ASN A 25 -7.85 17.32 18.55
C ASN A 25 -8.93 18.36 18.93
N GLY A 26 -10.18 17.93 19.11
CA GLY A 26 -11.29 18.81 19.45
C GLY A 26 -12.61 18.06 19.64
N MET A 27 -13.62 18.78 20.13
CA MET A 27 -14.98 18.25 20.22
C MET A 27 -15.68 18.33 18.87
N PHE A 28 -16.44 17.28 18.52
CA PHE A 28 -17.35 17.32 17.37
C PHE A 28 -18.72 17.83 17.83
N GLU A 29 -19.18 18.92 17.24
CA GLU A 29 -20.48 19.54 17.50
C GLU A 29 -21.31 19.60 16.22
N VAL A 30 -22.60 19.29 16.31
CA VAL A 30 -23.51 19.26 15.16
C VAL A 30 -24.92 19.66 15.58
N ASN A 31 -25.57 20.46 14.74
CA ASN A 31 -26.98 20.82 14.90
C ASN A 31 -27.89 19.75 14.26
N LEU A 32 -28.83 19.23 15.04
CA LEU A 32 -29.76 18.20 14.59
C LEU A 32 -31.21 18.69 14.69
N PRO A 33 -32.06 18.41 13.67
CA PRO A 33 -33.50 18.58 13.83
C PRO A 33 -34.04 17.54 14.82
N VAL A 34 -35.25 17.78 15.34
CA VAL A 34 -35.93 16.82 16.23
C VAL A 34 -36.15 15.48 15.52
N GLY A 35 -35.76 14.37 16.14
CA GLY A 35 -35.90 13.04 15.55
C GLY A 35 -34.96 11.99 16.14
N VAL A 36 -34.92 10.82 15.49
CA VAL A 36 -34.08 9.67 15.86
C VAL A 36 -33.11 9.36 14.73
N PHE A 37 -31.83 9.19 15.05
CA PHE A 37 -30.75 9.03 14.06
C PHE A 37 -29.93 7.75 14.31
N ASN A 38 -30.56 6.57 14.20
CA ASN A 38 -29.93 5.28 14.51
C ASN A 38 -28.73 4.91 13.60
N SER A 39 -28.65 5.50 12.40
CA SER A 39 -27.63 5.14 11.38
C SER A 39 -26.83 6.33 10.87
N ARG A 40 -27.02 7.52 11.45
CA ARG A 40 -26.33 8.73 10.97
C ARG A 40 -24.89 8.78 11.43
N PHE A 41 -24.65 8.53 12.72
CA PHE A 41 -23.32 8.67 13.30
C PHE A 41 -22.72 7.32 13.64
N SER A 42 -21.44 7.13 13.34
CA SER A 42 -20.68 5.95 13.73
C SER A 42 -19.27 6.32 14.16
N LEU A 43 -18.74 5.62 15.18
CA LEU A 43 -17.35 5.75 15.59
C LEU A 43 -16.46 4.96 14.62
N ARG A 44 -15.44 5.60 14.07
CA ARG A 44 -14.50 5.00 13.10
C ARG A 44 -13.06 5.17 13.58
N PHE A 45 -12.25 4.14 13.34
CA PHE A 45 -10.83 4.09 13.71
C PHE A 45 -9.89 4.12 12.49
N LYS A 46 -10.46 4.38 11.32
CA LYS A 46 -9.78 4.55 10.04
C LYS A 46 -10.55 5.59 9.26
N ASP A 47 -9.83 6.50 8.62
CA ASP A 47 -10.41 7.48 7.72
C ASP A 47 -10.80 6.78 6.40
N ASN A 48 -12.06 6.91 5.96
CA ASN A 48 -12.43 6.66 4.56
C ASN A 48 -12.94 7.96 3.91
N THR A 49 -12.47 9.13 4.34
CA THR A 49 -12.58 10.32 3.49
C THR A 49 -12.21 9.91 2.08
N LEU A 50 -13.11 10.20 1.14
CA LEU A 50 -12.93 9.94 -0.28
C LEU A 50 -11.48 10.18 -0.60
N ASN A 51 -10.81 9.08 -0.92
CA ASN A 51 -9.40 8.98 -1.22
C ASN A 51 -9.05 10.17 -2.15
N VAL A 52 -8.57 11.29 -1.61
CA VAL A 52 -7.36 11.83 -2.21
C VAL A 52 -6.42 10.69 -1.92
N GLU A 53 -6.28 9.78 -2.88
CA GLU A 53 -5.30 8.73 -2.83
C GLU A 53 -4.03 9.45 -2.40
N GLN A 54 -3.68 9.35 -1.12
CA GLN A 54 -2.30 9.40 -0.72
C GLN A 54 -1.76 8.25 -1.52
N ASN A 55 -1.26 8.56 -2.71
CA ASN A 55 -0.66 7.64 -3.64
C ASN A 55 0.49 7.07 -2.84
N THR A 56 0.22 6.00 -2.10
CA THR A 56 1.24 5.38 -1.29
C THR A 56 2.29 4.91 -2.27
N ILE A 57 3.55 4.87 -1.86
CA ILE A 57 4.60 4.40 -2.76
C ILE A 57 4.27 2.97 -3.22
N SER A 58 3.62 2.19 -2.35
CA SER A 58 3.01 0.92 -2.72
C SER A 58 2.05 1.03 -3.91
N ASP A 59 1.14 2.00 -3.96
CA ASP A 59 0.20 2.17 -5.09
C ASP A 59 0.89 2.67 -6.36
N ALA A 60 1.93 3.49 -6.21
CA ALA A 60 2.74 4.00 -7.32
C ALA A 60 3.63 2.93 -7.97
N ILE A 61 3.93 1.83 -7.27
CA ILE A 61 4.78 0.76 -7.79
C ILE A 61 3.96 -0.46 -8.23
N GLN A 62 4.15 -0.91 -9.46
CA GLN A 62 3.54 -2.15 -9.99
C GLN A 62 4.63 -3.18 -10.28
N ILE A 63 4.34 -4.46 -10.06
CA ILE A 63 5.28 -5.55 -10.31
C ILE A 63 4.57 -6.64 -11.12
N ASN A 64 5.08 -6.91 -12.31
CA ASN A 64 4.51 -7.87 -13.25
C ASN A 64 5.53 -8.93 -13.63
N HIS A 65 5.08 -10.16 -13.87
CA HIS A 65 5.89 -11.18 -14.51
C HIS A 65 5.71 -11.12 -16.04
N ILE A 66 6.81 -10.94 -16.75
CA ILE A 66 6.84 -11.00 -18.22
C ILE A 66 7.26 -12.41 -18.62
N GLN A 67 6.28 -13.26 -18.95
CA GLN A 67 6.49 -14.68 -19.25
C GLN A 67 7.47 -14.91 -20.40
N ASN A 68 7.36 -14.13 -21.48
CA ASN A 68 8.15 -14.34 -22.70
C ASN A 68 9.67 -14.22 -22.47
N ASP A 69 10.10 -13.38 -21.54
CA ASP A 69 11.50 -13.14 -21.20
C ASP A 69 11.88 -13.64 -19.80
N ASN A 70 10.93 -14.33 -19.14
CA ASN A 70 11.01 -14.76 -17.75
C ASN A 70 11.65 -13.69 -16.84
N SER A 71 11.05 -12.50 -16.82
CA SER A 71 11.59 -11.35 -16.08
C SER A 71 10.51 -10.71 -15.21
N LEU A 72 10.92 -10.16 -14.07
CA LEU A 72 10.09 -9.22 -13.32
C LEU A 72 10.23 -7.83 -13.95
N LEU A 73 9.11 -7.21 -14.27
CA LEU A 73 9.03 -5.79 -14.63
C LEU A 73 8.45 -5.03 -13.44
N ILE A 74 9.23 -4.11 -12.89
CA ILE A 74 8.83 -3.20 -11.83
C ILE A 74 8.64 -1.83 -12.47
N ILE A 75 7.39 -1.35 -12.43
CA ILE A 75 7.01 -0.03 -12.92
C ILE A 75 6.88 0.89 -11.71
N ASN A 76 7.74 1.89 -11.60
CA ASN A 76 7.71 2.87 -10.53
C ASN A 76 7.21 4.20 -11.09
N LYS A 77 5.99 4.59 -10.71
CA LYS A 77 5.37 5.85 -11.13
C LYS A 77 5.72 7.03 -10.20
N SER A 78 6.44 6.77 -9.11
CA SER A 78 6.87 7.83 -8.19
C SER A 78 8.09 8.56 -8.74
N LEU A 79 8.01 9.89 -8.82
CA LEU A 79 9.11 10.75 -9.27
C LEU A 79 10.23 10.87 -8.24
N ASN A 80 9.93 10.64 -6.96
CA ASN A 80 10.82 10.92 -5.83
C ASN A 80 11.16 9.66 -5.02
N THR A 81 11.01 8.49 -5.62
CA THR A 81 11.33 7.21 -4.97
C THR A 81 12.28 6.43 -5.85
N ILE A 82 13.42 6.05 -5.28
CA ILE A 82 14.41 5.22 -5.95
C ILE A 82 14.30 3.81 -5.38
N VAL A 83 14.17 2.80 -6.24
CA VAL A 83 14.31 1.39 -5.86
C VAL A 83 15.80 1.08 -5.81
N GLU A 84 16.31 0.76 -4.63
CA GLU A 84 17.73 0.51 -4.40
C GLU A 84 18.05 -0.99 -4.42
N LYS A 85 17.10 -1.81 -3.95
CA LYS A 85 17.24 -3.26 -3.89
C LYS A 85 15.91 -3.96 -4.11
N VAL A 86 15.98 -5.09 -4.80
CA VAL A 86 14.86 -6.01 -4.99
C VAL A 86 15.24 -7.35 -4.37
N ILE A 87 14.34 -7.91 -3.57
CA ILE A 87 14.53 -9.22 -2.93
C ILE A 87 13.31 -10.08 -3.23
N LEU A 88 13.55 -11.29 -3.74
CA LEU A 88 12.52 -12.26 -4.05
C LEU A 88 12.47 -13.32 -2.94
N TYR A 89 11.25 -13.64 -2.52
CA TYR A 89 10.97 -14.68 -1.52
C TYR A 89 9.94 -15.68 -2.04
N THR A 90 9.97 -16.89 -1.49
CA THR A 90 8.84 -17.82 -1.58
C THR A 90 7.62 -17.25 -0.83
N ILE A 91 6.43 -17.81 -1.05
CA ILE A 91 5.22 -17.41 -0.30
C ILE A 91 5.33 -17.64 1.22
N LEU A 92 6.24 -18.52 1.65
CA LEU A 92 6.55 -18.78 3.06
C LEU A 92 7.59 -17.80 3.63
N GLY A 93 8.06 -16.83 2.84
CA GLY A 93 9.02 -15.82 3.26
C GLY A 93 10.49 -16.27 3.24
N GLN A 94 10.82 -17.38 2.57
CA GLN A 94 12.21 -17.81 2.41
C GLN A 94 12.88 -17.02 1.28
N PRO A 95 14.08 -16.41 1.48
CA PRO A 95 14.75 -15.63 0.45
C PRO A 95 15.27 -16.53 -0.67
N ILE A 96 15.03 -16.11 -1.92
CA ILE A 96 15.45 -16.82 -3.12
C ILE A 96 16.62 -16.09 -3.80
N SER A 97 16.49 -14.78 -3.98
CA SER A 97 17.46 -13.96 -4.71
C SER A 97 17.34 -12.50 -4.32
N ASN A 98 18.41 -11.73 -4.54
CA ASN A 98 18.39 -10.29 -4.35
C ASN A 98 19.25 -9.59 -5.41
N TRP A 99 18.81 -8.40 -5.82
CA TRP A 99 19.45 -7.58 -6.83
C TRP A 99 19.59 -6.16 -6.30
N LYS A 100 20.80 -5.61 -6.38
CA LYS A 100 21.03 -4.18 -6.19
C LYS A 100 20.69 -3.48 -7.50
N ILE A 101 19.93 -2.39 -7.42
CA ILE A 101 19.52 -1.62 -8.60
C ILE A 101 20.41 -0.39 -8.67
N GLU A 102 21.33 -0.40 -9.62
CA GLU A 102 22.26 0.70 -9.88
C GLU A 102 22.25 0.99 -11.38
N ASN A 103 22.34 2.27 -11.75
CA ASN A 103 22.52 2.71 -13.14
C ASN A 103 21.44 2.19 -14.13
N GLN A 104 20.21 1.96 -13.65
CA GLN A 104 19.06 1.59 -14.48
C GLN A 104 17.99 2.67 -14.48
N ASP A 105 17.14 2.68 -15.51
CA ASP A 105 15.92 3.48 -15.52
C ASP A 105 15.05 3.09 -14.31
N GLN A 106 14.76 4.07 -13.46
CA GLN A 106 13.98 3.88 -12.26
C GLN A 106 12.49 3.71 -12.54
N GLN A 107 11.98 4.20 -13.68
CA GLN A 107 10.57 4.05 -14.03
C GLN A 107 10.24 2.62 -14.47
N ASN A 108 11.16 1.93 -15.15
CA ASN A 108 10.97 0.58 -15.69
C ASN A 108 12.19 -0.30 -15.39
N ILE A 109 12.18 -0.91 -14.21
CA ILE A 109 13.26 -1.81 -13.78
C ILE A 109 12.91 -3.23 -14.22
N LYS A 110 13.80 -3.84 -15.01
CA LYS A 110 13.59 -5.20 -15.53
C LYS A 110 14.64 -6.16 -14.98
N ILE A 111 14.19 -7.21 -14.32
CA ILE A 111 15.04 -8.19 -13.64
C ILE A 111 14.79 -9.58 -14.20
N PRO A 112 15.75 -10.18 -14.92
CA PRO A 112 15.66 -11.58 -15.33
C PRO A 112 15.59 -12.50 -14.11
N ILE A 113 14.63 -13.41 -14.09
CA ILE A 113 14.48 -14.45 -13.06
C ILE A 113 14.71 -15.81 -13.70
N LYS A 114 15.50 -16.68 -13.07
CA LYS A 114 15.86 -18.00 -13.60
C LYS A 114 15.41 -19.10 -12.64
N ASN A 115 15.01 -20.23 -13.20
CA ASN A 115 14.74 -21.47 -12.47
C ASN A 115 13.65 -21.36 -11.39
N LEU A 116 12.65 -20.51 -11.60
CA LEU A 116 11.44 -20.47 -10.77
C LEU A 116 10.37 -21.35 -11.40
N ARG A 117 9.62 -22.06 -10.56
CA ARG A 117 8.44 -22.81 -10.97
C ARG A 117 7.24 -21.88 -11.02
N SER A 118 6.18 -22.28 -11.74
CA SER A 118 4.88 -21.63 -11.62
C SER A 118 4.43 -21.53 -10.17
N GLY A 119 4.03 -20.34 -9.71
CA GLY A 119 3.58 -20.13 -8.33
C GLY A 119 3.51 -18.67 -7.90
N ILE A 120 3.12 -18.46 -6.64
CA ILE A 120 3.07 -17.13 -6.02
C ILE A 120 4.37 -16.88 -5.26
N TYR A 121 4.95 -15.71 -5.51
CA TYR A 121 6.17 -15.23 -4.86
C TYR A 121 5.92 -13.86 -4.22
N ILE A 122 6.81 -13.46 -3.31
CA ILE A 122 6.80 -12.14 -2.70
C ILE A 122 8.02 -11.38 -3.19
N VAL A 123 7.80 -10.20 -3.78
CA VAL A 123 8.86 -9.27 -4.17
C VAL A 123 8.86 -8.14 -3.15
N LYS A 124 9.99 -7.99 -2.45
CA LYS A 124 10.25 -6.90 -1.53
C LYS A 124 11.20 -5.90 -2.19
N LEU A 125 10.80 -4.64 -2.21
CA LEU A 125 11.58 -3.52 -2.69
C LEU A 125 12.08 -2.74 -1.47
N GLN A 126 13.38 -2.49 -1.41
CA GLN A 126 13.94 -1.48 -0.53
C GLN A 126 14.09 -0.22 -1.37
N THR A 127 13.37 0.82 -0.98
CA THR A 127 13.41 2.11 -1.67
C THR A 127 14.05 3.16 -0.78
N SER A 128 14.39 4.30 -1.37
CA SER A 128 14.92 5.48 -0.66
C SER A 128 13.99 6.01 0.45
N ASN A 129 12.70 5.64 0.42
CA ASN A 129 11.68 6.20 1.30
C ASN A 129 11.14 5.13 2.26
N GLU A 130 10.65 4.01 1.73
CA GLU A 130 10.09 2.90 2.52
C GLU A 130 10.32 1.53 1.88
N GLU A 131 10.01 0.45 2.62
CA GLU A 131 9.99 -0.89 2.06
C GLU A 131 8.61 -1.24 1.51
N VAL A 132 8.56 -1.73 0.26
CA VAL A 132 7.31 -2.13 -0.40
C VAL A 132 7.33 -3.64 -0.65
N SER A 133 6.26 -4.36 -0.31
CA SER A 133 6.14 -5.80 -0.56
C SER A 133 4.91 -6.11 -1.39
N LYS A 134 5.09 -6.81 -2.51
CA LYS A 134 3.97 -7.24 -3.37
C LYS A 134 4.05 -8.73 -3.70
N LYS A 135 2.88 -9.35 -3.77
CA LYS A 135 2.75 -10.71 -4.30
C LYS A 135 2.76 -10.65 -5.83
N VAL A 136 3.47 -11.59 -6.46
CA VAL A 136 3.50 -11.75 -7.91
C VAL A 136 3.25 -13.21 -8.25
N ILE A 137 2.47 -13.44 -9.29
CA ILE A 137 2.30 -14.77 -9.88
C ILE A 137 3.39 -14.91 -10.96
N VAL A 138 4.23 -15.92 -10.82
CA VAL A 138 5.20 -16.32 -11.84
C VAL A 138 4.63 -17.55 -12.53
N LEU A 139 4.68 -17.59 -13.86
CA LEU A 139 4.26 -18.73 -14.66
C LEU A 139 5.46 -19.24 -15.46
N ASP A 140 5.84 -20.50 -15.28
CA ASP A 140 6.80 -21.15 -16.18
C ASP A 140 6.24 -21.25 -17.60
N LYS A 141 7.16 -21.29 -18.57
CA LYS A 141 6.84 -21.56 -19.97
C LYS A 141 6.64 -23.05 -20.20
#